data_AF-I4DNL7-F1
#
_entry.id   AF-I4DNL7-F1
#
_cell.length_a   1.000
_cell.length_b   1.000
_cell.length_c   1.000
_cell.angle_alpha   90.00
_cell.angle_beta   90.00
_cell.angle_gamma   90.00
#
_symmetry.space_group_name_H-M   'P 1'
#
loop_
_entity.id
_entity.type
_entity.pdbx_description
1 polymer ?
#
loop_
_entity_poly.entity_id
_entity_poly.type
_entity_poly.pdbx_seq_one_letter_code
_entity_poly.pdbx_strand_id
1 'polypeptide(L)'
;VLVICSHIRAAIYWWLAVQNPKKFIAIKCDSIQDARFAKCYNGSETNYVGLETKFDRPGLYYLATYNEFPYYRAKEGLIEENEIYKYHAGRVNAEDMLIL
;
A
#
# COMPACT_ATOMS: atom_id res chain seq x y z
N VAL A 1 -3.85 -3.83 23.61
CA VAL A 1 -3.64 -2.47 23.03
C VAL A 1 -3.51 -2.49 21.50
N LEU A 2 -2.89 -3.51 20.89
CA LEU A 2 -2.70 -3.61 19.43
C LEU A 2 -3.99 -3.57 18.60
N VAL A 3 -5.05 -4.23 19.07
CA VAL A 3 -6.35 -4.33 18.37
C VAL A 3 -7.01 -2.95 18.24
N ILE A 4 -7.02 -2.13 19.30
CA ILE A 4 -7.63 -0.80 19.25
C ILE A 4 -6.89 0.10 18.23
N CYS A 5 -5.55 0.04 18.20
CA CYS A 5 -4.76 0.82 17.25
C CYS A 5 -5.06 0.46 15.79
N SER A 6 -5.14 -0.83 15.45
CA SER A 6 -5.44 -1.25 14.06
C SER A 6 -6.86 -0.90 13.63
N HIS A 7 -7.84 -1.03 14.54
CA HIS A 7 -9.24 -0.72 14.24
C HIS A 7 -9.44 0.79 14.05
N ILE A 8 -8.81 1.62 14.91
CA ILE A 8 -8.84 3.08 14.76
C ILE A 8 -8.15 3.50 13.46
N ARG A 9 -7.03 2.86 13.07
CA ARG A 9 -6.34 3.17 11.80
C ARG A 9 -7.25 2.98 10.59
N ALA A 10 -8.04 1.92 10.54
CA ALA A 10 -8.98 1.69 9.45
C ALA A 10 -10.00 2.85 9.34
N ALA A 11 -10.55 3.29 10.47
CA ALA A 11 -11.47 4.43 10.50
C ALA A 11 -10.81 5.74 10.05
N ILE A 12 -9.55 5.99 10.46
CA ILE A 12 -8.77 7.16 10.04
C ILE A 12 -8.50 7.13 8.53
N TYR A 13 -8.10 5.98 7.97
CA TYR A 13 -7.87 5.85 6.52
C TYR A 13 -9.15 6.12 5.73
N TRP A 14 -10.28 5.58 6.17
CA TRP A 14 -11.56 5.86 5.55
C TRP A 14 -11.90 7.35 5.61
N TRP A 15 -11.79 7.97 6.78
CA TRP A 15 -12.08 9.40 6.96
C TRP A 15 -11.20 10.29 6.06
N LEU A 16 -9.90 10.00 6.00
CA LEU A 16 -8.96 10.74 5.14
C LEU A 16 -9.23 10.50 3.65
N ALA A 17 -9.64 9.29 3.26
CA ALA A 17 -9.99 8.97 1.88
C ALA A 17 -11.25 9.70 1.41
N VAL A 18 -12.22 9.90 2.32
CA VAL A 18 -13.42 10.72 2.06
C VAL A 18 -13.04 12.19 1.90
N GLN A 19 -12.19 12.73 2.80
CA GLN A 19 -11.76 14.14 2.72
C GLN A 19 -10.82 14.43 1.54
N ASN A 20 -10.04 13.43 1.11
CA ASN A 20 -9.05 13.56 0.05
C ASN A 20 -9.31 12.54 -1.06
N PRO A 21 -10.32 12.78 -1.92
CA PRO A 21 -10.65 11.85 -3.00
C PRO A 21 -9.43 11.53 -3.87
N LYS A 22 -9.31 10.26 -4.26
CA LYS A 22 -8.27 9.75 -5.18
C LYS A 22 -6.83 9.83 -4.66
N LYS A 23 -6.61 10.12 -3.37
CA LYS A 23 -5.27 10.06 -2.75
C LYS A 23 -4.89 8.67 -2.24
N PHE A 24 -5.87 7.84 -1.87
CA PHE A 24 -5.66 6.45 -1.50
C PHE A 24 -5.90 5.56 -2.72
N ILE A 25 -4.82 5.25 -3.43
CA ILE A 25 -4.85 4.40 -4.63
C ILE A 25 -4.32 3.03 -4.23
N ALA A 26 -5.11 1.99 -4.46
CA ALA A 26 -4.77 0.61 -4.18
C ALA A 26 -4.57 -0.16 -5.49
N ILE A 27 -3.62 -1.09 -5.48
CA ILE A 27 -3.27 -1.96 -6.62
C ILE A 27 -3.92 -3.33 -6.43
N LYS A 28 -4.48 -3.88 -7.50
CA LYS A 28 -5.01 -5.25 -7.49
C LYS A 28 -3.87 -6.25 -7.38
N CYS A 29 -4.03 -7.22 -6.50
CA CYS A 29 -3.09 -8.31 -6.27
C CYS A 29 -3.84 -9.64 -6.18
N ASP A 30 -3.19 -10.75 -6.54
CA ASP A 30 -3.76 -12.09 -6.37
C ASP A 30 -3.59 -12.61 -4.93
N SER A 31 -2.51 -12.20 -4.25
CA SER A 31 -2.21 -12.60 -2.88
C SER A 31 -1.53 -11.48 -2.07
N ILE A 32 -1.55 -11.62 -0.74
CA ILE A 32 -0.82 -10.69 0.14
C ILE A 32 0.70 -10.87 0.04
N GLN A 33 1.15 -12.07 -0.35
CA GLN A 33 2.57 -12.36 -0.58
C GLN A 33 3.06 -11.58 -1.80
N ASP A 34 2.29 -11.58 -2.90
CA ASP A 34 2.64 -10.85 -4.11
C ASP A 34 2.68 -9.34 -3.87
N ALA A 35 1.76 -8.82 -3.05
CA ALA A 35 1.80 -7.44 -2.61
C ALA A 35 3.10 -7.09 -1.86
N ARG A 36 3.50 -7.93 -0.88
CA ARG A 36 4.73 -7.72 -0.10
C ARG A 36 5.99 -7.79 -0.95
N PHE A 37 6.03 -8.67 -1.95
CA PHE A 37 7.15 -8.77 -2.87
C PHE A 37 7.06 -7.82 -4.07
N ALA A 38 6.11 -6.87 -4.04
CA ALA A 38 5.89 -5.86 -5.06
C ALA A 38 5.67 -6.45 -6.47
N LYS A 39 5.12 -7.67 -6.56
CA LYS A 39 4.88 -8.36 -7.84
C LYS A 39 3.64 -7.85 -8.57
N CYS A 40 2.80 -7.07 -7.90
CA CYS A 40 1.55 -6.54 -8.45
C CYS A 40 1.71 -5.19 -9.18
N TYR A 41 2.91 -4.65 -9.36
CA TYR A 41 3.09 -3.28 -9.85
C TYR A 41 3.10 -3.18 -11.39
N ASN A 42 3.22 -4.31 -12.09
CA ASN A 42 3.33 -4.34 -13.54
C ASN A 42 1.94 -4.47 -14.22
N GLY A 43 1.32 -3.33 -14.57
CA GLY A 43 0.09 -3.29 -15.37
C GLY A 43 -1.20 -3.67 -14.63
N SER A 44 -1.16 -3.77 -13.29
CA SER A 44 -2.32 -4.13 -12.49
C SER A 44 -3.38 -3.05 -12.44
N GLU A 45 -4.64 -3.48 -12.41
CA GLU A 45 -5.78 -2.60 -12.18
C GLU A 45 -5.63 -1.86 -10.85
N THR A 46 -5.99 -0.59 -10.83
CA THR A 46 -6.04 0.20 -9.59
C THR A 46 -7.49 0.47 -9.19
N ASN A 47 -7.68 0.69 -7.91
CA ASN A 47 -8.94 1.15 -7.34
C ASN A 47 -8.66 2.21 -6.27
N TYR A 48 -9.69 2.95 -5.88
CA TYR A 48 -9.58 3.96 -4.83
C TYR A 48 -10.20 3.44 -3.55
N VAL A 49 -9.68 3.87 -2.41
CA VAL A 49 -10.40 3.76 -1.13
C VAL A 49 -11.25 5.02 -0.96
N GLY A 50 -12.46 4.87 -0.44
CA GLY A 50 -13.39 5.98 -0.15
C GLY A 50 -14.57 6.05 -1.13
N LEU A 51 -15.11 7.24 -1.35
CA LEU A 51 -16.33 7.43 -2.16
C LEU A 51 -16.14 7.10 -3.65
N GLU A 52 -14.91 7.17 -4.14
CA GLU A 52 -14.56 6.90 -5.54
C GLU A 52 -14.26 5.41 -5.82
N THR A 53 -14.48 4.54 -4.83
CA THR A 53 -14.26 3.09 -4.98
C THR A 53 -15.12 2.54 -6.12
N LYS A 54 -14.49 1.80 -7.04
CA LYS A 54 -15.16 1.07 -8.12
C LYS A 54 -15.61 -0.31 -7.62
N PHE A 55 -16.82 -0.38 -7.09
CA PHE A 55 -17.41 -1.61 -6.54
C PHE A 55 -17.77 -2.65 -7.62
N ASP A 56 -17.82 -2.24 -8.88
CA ASP A 56 -17.97 -3.11 -10.06
C ASP A 56 -16.72 -3.95 -10.36
N ARG A 57 -15.60 -3.69 -9.68
CA ARG A 57 -14.32 -4.38 -9.85
C ARG A 57 -13.91 -5.05 -8.53
N PRO A 58 -14.54 -6.17 -8.16
CA PRO A 58 -14.18 -6.89 -6.95
C PRO A 58 -12.81 -7.53 -7.10
N GLY A 59 -12.11 -7.69 -5.98
CA GLY A 59 -10.79 -8.30 -5.93
C GLY A 59 -10.06 -7.95 -4.65
N LEU A 60 -8.86 -8.52 -4.49
CA LEU A 60 -7.95 -8.14 -3.43
C LEU A 60 -7.14 -6.92 -3.91
N TYR A 61 -7.24 -5.82 -3.16
CA TYR A 61 -6.51 -4.59 -3.44
C TYR A 61 -5.57 -4.28 -2.28
N TYR A 62 -4.29 -4.12 -2.59
CA TYR A 62 -3.27 -3.70 -1.65
C TYR A 62 -3.10 -2.19 -1.68
N LEU A 63 -3.10 -1.57 -0.50
CA LEU A 63 -2.98 -0.13 -0.31
C LEU A 63 -1.66 0.18 0.39
N ALA A 64 -0.75 0.81 -0.33
CA ALA A 64 0.50 1.32 0.24
C ALA A 64 0.25 2.62 1.03
N THR A 65 0.66 2.65 2.30
CA THR A 65 0.53 3.82 3.19
C THR A 65 1.86 4.25 3.78
N TYR A 66 2.00 5.53 4.12
CA TYR A 66 3.03 5.99 5.04
C TYR A 66 2.75 5.52 6.47
N ASN A 67 3.79 5.45 7.30
CA ASN A 67 3.66 5.20 8.74
C ASN A 67 3.24 6.47 9.51
N GLU A 68 3.38 7.64 8.88
CA GLU A 68 3.07 8.97 9.40
C GLU A 68 1.89 9.63 8.69
N PHE A 69 1.22 10.55 9.39
CA PHE A 69 0.12 11.34 8.83
C PHE A 69 0.64 12.18 7.64
N PRO A 70 -0.09 12.29 6.52
CA PRO A 70 -1.49 11.92 6.30
C PRO A 70 -1.73 10.50 5.74
N TYR A 71 -0.74 9.61 5.86
CA TYR A 71 -0.78 8.18 5.52
C TYR A 71 -0.98 7.80 4.03
N TYR A 72 -1.64 8.61 3.21
CA TYR A 72 -1.78 8.31 1.78
C TYR A 72 -0.46 8.53 1.02
N ARG A 73 -0.22 7.70 0.00
CA ARG A 73 0.93 7.85 -0.93
C ARG A 73 0.55 8.36 -2.32
N ALA A 74 -0.74 8.47 -2.65
CA ALA A 74 -1.19 8.82 -4.00
C ALA A 74 -0.47 7.98 -5.08
N LYS A 75 0.08 8.64 -6.11
CA LYS A 75 0.80 7.96 -7.20
C LYS A 75 2.13 7.33 -6.76
N GLU A 76 2.74 7.80 -5.68
CA GLU A 76 3.99 7.25 -5.17
C GLU A 76 3.81 5.84 -4.60
N GLY A 77 2.59 5.50 -4.21
CA GLY A 77 2.21 4.15 -3.77
C GLY A 77 2.04 3.15 -4.92
N LEU A 78 2.19 3.59 -6.17
CA LEU A 78 2.13 2.75 -7.37
C LEU A 78 3.52 2.45 -7.94
N ILE A 79 4.57 2.78 -7.19
CA ILE A 79 5.97 2.61 -7.58
C ILE A 79 6.53 1.42 -6.79
N GLU A 80 7.05 0.42 -7.50
CA GLU A 80 7.50 -0.85 -6.92
C GLU A 80 8.65 -0.64 -5.90
N GLU A 81 9.54 0.31 -6.19
CA GLU A 81 10.70 0.65 -5.36
C GLU A 81 10.30 1.26 -4.02
N ASN A 82 9.11 1.85 -3.95
CA ASN A 82 8.59 2.48 -2.75
C ASN A 82 7.92 1.49 -1.80
N GLU A 83 7.82 0.20 -2.19
CA GLU A 83 7.33 -0.83 -1.30
C GLU A 83 8.31 -1.15 -0.19
N ILE A 84 7.81 -1.01 1.04
CA ILE A 84 8.59 -1.08 2.28
C ILE A 84 9.36 -2.40 2.37
N TYR A 85 8.72 -3.52 2.04
CA TYR A 85 9.35 -4.84 2.10
C TYR A 85 10.47 -5.00 1.07
N LYS A 86 10.28 -4.54 -0.18
CA LYS A 86 11.34 -4.59 -1.20
C LYS A 86 12.48 -3.64 -0.86
N TYR A 87 12.17 -2.44 -0.35
CA TYR A 87 13.16 -1.48 0.13
C TYR A 87 14.02 -2.06 1.27
N HIS A 88 13.41 -2.65 2.30
CA HIS A 88 14.17 -3.22 3.41
C HIS A 88 14.90 -4.52 3.03
N ALA A 89 14.28 -5.41 2.23
CA ALA A 89 14.95 -6.61 1.75
C ALA A 89 16.16 -6.28 0.87
N GLY A 90 16.05 -5.27 0.00
CA GLY A 90 17.17 -4.77 -0.79
C GLY A 90 18.31 -4.22 0.07
N ARG A 91 18.00 -3.57 1.21
CA ARG A 91 19.01 -3.10 2.16
C ARG A 91 19.72 -4.23 2.90
N VAL A 92 19.01 -5.27 3.32
CA VAL A 92 19.63 -6.47 3.92
C VAL A 92 20.60 -7.13 2.94
N ASN A 93 20.20 -7.28 1.68
CA ASN A 93 21.06 -7.84 0.64
C ASN A 93 22.26 -6.92 0.29
N ALA A 94 22.14 -5.61 0.49
CA ALA A 94 23.25 -4.66 0.27
C ALA A 94 24.29 -4.70 1.42
N GLU A 95 23.85 -4.98 2.65
CA GLU A 95 24.76 -5.17 3.79
C GLU A 95 25.56 -6.49 3.69
N ASP A 96 25.01 -7.51 3.03
CA ASP A 96 25.71 -8.78 2.75
C ASP A 96 26.79 -8.65 1.65
N MET A 97 26.76 -7.57 0.86
CA MET A 97 27.77 -7.30 -0.20
C MET A 97 28.96 -6.46 0.31
N LEU A 98 28.93 -6.01 1.56
CA LEU A 98 30.01 -5.24 2.20
C LEU A 98 30.93 -6.11 3.08
N ILE A 99 30.72 -7.42 3.09
CA ILE A 99 31.56 -8.41 3.77
C ILE A 99 31.93 -9.53 2.79
N LEU A 100 32.72 -9.20 1.76
CA LEU A 100 33.58 -10.12 1.00
C LEU A 100 34.61 -9.34 0.18
#